data_AF-A0A8T6M040-F1
#
_entry.id   AF-A0A8T6M040-F1
#
_cell.length_a   1.000
_cell.length_b   1.000
_cell.length_c   1.000
_cell.angle_alpha   90.00
_cell.angle_beta   90.00
_cell.angle_gamma   90.00
#
_symmetry.space_group_name_H-M   'P 1'
#
loop_
_entity.id
_entity.type
_entity.pdbx_description
1 polymer ?
#
loop_
_entity_poly.entity_id
_entity_poly.type
_entity_poly.pdbx_seq_one_letter_code
_entity_poly.pdbx_strand_id
1 'polypeptide(L)'
;GCFVVHFDSYGERTEVALQDWNIVGRSDLTYEEALLIAQESACTKEGNLTNASFYNENTKTWWIGLDAEKPGCAPACVVSEDTRTAEINWRCTGAIPD
;
A
#
# COMPACT_ATOMS: atom_id res chain seq x y z
N GLY A 1 9.95 -20.46 7.62
CA GLY A 1 9.28 -21.25 6.57
C GLY A 1 10.31 -21.61 5.52
N CYS A 2 10.21 -22.80 4.93
CA CYS A 2 11.10 -23.25 3.86
C CYS A 2 10.32 -23.23 2.55
N PHE A 3 10.85 -22.60 1.51
CA PHE A 3 10.29 -22.69 0.17
C PHE A 3 11.35 -23.37 -0.69
N VAL A 4 10.94 -24.42 -1.38
CA VAL A 4 11.83 -25.17 -2.29
C VAL A 4 11.56 -24.66 -3.69
N VAL A 5 12.60 -24.12 -4.33
CA VAL A 5 12.55 -23.72 -5.74
C VAL A 5 13.17 -24.85 -6.57
N HIS A 6 12.44 -25.35 -7.56
CA HIS A 6 12.94 -26.34 -8.50
C HIS A 6 13.39 -25.64 -9.78
N PHE A 7 14.67 -25.81 -10.13
CA PHE A 7 15.20 -25.41 -11.44
C PHE A 7 15.45 -26.67 -12.25
N ASP A 8 14.79 -26.78 -13.41
CA ASP A 8 15.03 -27.85 -14.38
C ASP A 8 16.00 -27.34 -15.45
N SER A 9 17.19 -27.93 -15.51
CA SER A 9 18.17 -27.70 -16.57
C SER A 9 18.59 -29.06 -17.13
N TYR A 10 18.36 -29.29 -18.42
CA TYR A 10 18.76 -30.52 -19.13
C TYR A 10 18.44 -31.86 -18.42
N GLY A 11 17.35 -31.92 -17.65
CA GLY A 11 16.90 -33.14 -16.97
C GLY A 11 17.63 -33.47 -15.66
N GLU A 12 18.57 -32.64 -15.21
CA GLU A 12 19.14 -32.72 -13.87
C GLU A 12 18.42 -31.79 -12.91
N ARG A 13 17.89 -32.37 -11.82
CA ARG A 13 17.23 -31.63 -10.73
C ARG A 13 18.29 -31.13 -9.77
N THR A 14 18.46 -29.81 -9.68
CA THR A 14 19.36 -29.20 -8.70
C THR A 14 18.55 -28.65 -7.53
N GLU A 15 18.93 -29.01 -6.31
CA GLU A 15 18.39 -28.40 -5.08
C GLU A 15 19.27 -27.21 -4.71
N VAL A 16 18.67 -26.02 -4.61
CA VAL A 16 19.35 -24.79 -4.24
C VAL A 16 18.79 -24.31 -2.91
N ALA A 17 19.65 -24.16 -1.91
CA ALA A 17 19.33 -23.45 -0.67
C ALA A 17 19.72 -21.99 -0.83
N LEU A 18 18.75 -21.08 -0.71
CA LEU A 18 19.01 -19.64 -0.71
C LEU A 18 19.35 -19.19 0.72
N GLN A 19 20.47 -18.50 0.89
CA GLN A 19 20.82 -17.77 2.11
C GLN A 19 20.59 -16.27 1.86
N ASP A 20 20.09 -15.55 2.86
CA ASP A 20 19.89 -14.09 2.84
C ASP A 20 19.04 -13.53 1.68
N TRP A 21 18.03 -14.29 1.29
CA TRP A 21 17.12 -13.97 0.20
C TRP A 21 15.98 -13.04 0.62
N ASN A 22 15.66 -12.08 -0.26
CA ASN A 22 14.47 -11.24 -0.15
C ASN A 22 13.47 -11.66 -1.23
N ILE A 23 12.42 -12.38 -0.85
CA ILE A 23 11.32 -12.70 -1.77
C ILE A 23 10.44 -11.46 -1.89
N VAL A 24 10.44 -10.84 -3.07
CA VAL A 24 9.43 -9.84 -3.39
C VAL A 24 8.30 -10.53 -4.15
N GLY A 25 7.51 -11.31 -3.42
CA GLY A 25 6.25 -11.85 -3.92
C GLY A 25 5.21 -10.73 -3.87
N ARG A 26 4.90 -10.11 -5.01
CA ARG A 26 3.87 -9.07 -5.10
C ARG A 26 2.50 -9.78 -5.13
N SER A 27 2.02 -10.22 -3.97
CA SER A 27 0.57 -10.44 -3.82
C SER A 27 -0.14 -9.10 -3.84
N ASP A 28 -1.39 -9.09 -4.29
CA ASP A 28 -2.25 -7.91 -4.21
C ASP A 28 -2.25 -7.39 -2.77
N LEU A 29 -2.13 -6.07 -2.60
CA LEU A 29 -2.06 -5.46 -1.28
C LEU A 29 -3.45 -5.58 -0.64
N THR A 30 -3.58 -6.30 0.47
CA THR A 30 -4.89 -6.40 1.15
C THR A 30 -5.24 -5.10 1.87
N TYR A 31 -6.51 -4.93 2.23
CA TYR A 31 -6.92 -3.78 3.03
C TYR A 31 -6.19 -3.72 4.38
N GLU A 32 -6.03 -4.85 5.07
CA GLU A 32 -5.34 -4.93 6.36
C GLU A 32 -3.86 -4.53 6.24
N GLU A 33 -3.18 -5.00 5.20
CA GLU A 33 -1.81 -4.60 4.91
C GLU A 33 -1.72 -3.10 4.59
N ALA A 34 -2.64 -2.58 3.77
CA ALA A 34 -2.70 -1.15 3.47
C ALA A 34 -2.94 -0.31 4.72
N LEU A 35 -3.82 -0.78 5.62
CA LEU A 35 -4.11 -0.11 6.87
C LEU A 35 -2.88 -0.05 7.79
N LEU A 36 -2.10 -1.13 7.87
CA LEU A 36 -0.83 -1.13 8.63
C LEU A 36 0.17 -0.13 8.05
N ILE A 37 0.35 -0.12 6.73
CA ILE A 37 1.24 0.85 6.07
C ILE A 37 0.77 2.28 6.33
N ALA A 38 -0.54 2.54 6.26
CA ALA A 38 -1.11 3.85 6.54
C ALA A 38 -0.89 4.28 8.01
N GLN A 39 -1.06 3.36 8.97
CA GLN A 39 -0.85 3.62 10.40
C GLN A 39 0.60 4.01 10.72
N GLU A 40 1.57 3.38 10.05
CA GLU A 40 3.00 3.63 10.23
C GLU A 40 3.53 4.83 9.42
N SER A 41 2.68 5.45 8.60
CA SER A 41 3.07 6.54 7.70
C SER A 41 2.93 7.94 8.30
N ALA A 42 3.28 8.95 7.50
CA ALA A 42 3.04 10.34 7.87
C ALA A 42 1.55 10.72 7.92
N CYS A 43 0.64 9.91 7.35
CA CYS A 43 -0.79 10.20 7.36
C CYS A 43 -1.35 10.38 8.78
N THR A 44 -0.92 9.55 9.74
CA THR A 44 -1.38 9.62 11.14
C THR A 44 -0.87 10.84 11.90
N LYS A 45 0.07 11.60 11.32
CA LYS A 45 0.51 12.89 11.88
C LYS A 45 -0.49 14.02 11.57
N GLU A 46 -1.26 13.89 10.49
CA GLU A 46 -2.25 14.90 10.09
C GLU A 46 -3.65 14.63 10.67
N GLY A 47 -3.99 13.37 10.93
CA GLY A 47 -5.31 13.00 11.44
C GLY A 47 -5.47 11.51 11.69
N ASN A 48 -6.60 11.13 12.28
CA ASN A 48 -6.91 9.72 12.51
C ASN A 48 -7.39 9.05 11.22
N LEU A 49 -6.97 7.81 10.97
CA LEU A 49 -7.56 7.01 9.88
C LEU A 49 -9.00 6.65 10.23
N THR A 50 -9.88 6.72 9.25
CA THR A 50 -11.30 6.39 9.37
C THR A 50 -11.60 5.01 8.78
N ASN A 51 -12.79 4.47 9.04
CA ASN A 51 -13.25 3.21 8.43
C ASN A 51 -13.68 3.38 6.96
N ALA A 52 -13.72 4.61 6.42
CA ALA A 52 -14.07 4.82 5.03
C ALA A 52 -12.87 4.43 4.16
N SER A 53 -13.00 3.37 3.36
CA SER A 53 -11.93 2.95 2.46
C SER A 53 -12.47 2.39 1.15
N PHE A 54 -11.63 2.46 0.11
CA PHE A 54 -11.87 1.77 -1.16
C PHE A 54 -10.55 1.46 -1.87
N TYR A 55 -10.55 0.43 -2.71
CA TYR A 55 -9.44 0.15 -3.61
C TYR A 55 -9.73 0.71 -5.00
N ASN A 56 -8.73 1.36 -5.59
CA ASN A 56 -8.78 1.85 -6.97
C ASN A 56 -7.94 0.94 -7.86
N GLU A 57 -8.61 0.06 -8.60
CA GLU A 57 -8.01 -0.88 -9.55
C GLU A 57 -7.18 -0.19 -10.64
N ASN A 58 -7.57 1.01 -11.09
CA ASN A 58 -6.87 1.70 -12.18
C ASN A 58 -5.47 2.18 -11.76
N THR A 59 -5.31 2.56 -10.49
CA THR A 59 -4.06 3.08 -9.93
C THR A 59 -3.38 2.11 -8.99
N LYS A 60 -4.00 0.95 -8.70
CA LYS A 60 -3.53 -0.05 -7.74
C LYS A 60 -3.24 0.55 -6.37
N THR A 61 -4.21 1.30 -5.85
CA THR A 61 -4.06 2.03 -4.58
C THR A 61 -5.26 1.81 -3.65
N TRP A 62 -4.98 1.60 -2.38
CA TRP A 62 -5.98 1.75 -1.32
C TRP A 62 -6.12 3.20 -0.91
N TRP A 63 -7.35 3.67 -0.81
CA TRP A 63 -7.69 4.99 -0.29
C TRP A 63 -8.39 4.80 1.04
N ILE A 64 -7.80 5.32 2.11
CA ILE A 64 -8.33 5.24 3.48
C ILE A 64 -8.62 6.65 3.94
N GLY A 65 -9.85 6.95 4.32
CA GLY A 65 -10.27 8.29 4.73
C GLY A 65 -9.48 8.77 5.94
N LEU A 66 -9.17 10.06 5.97
CA LEU A 66 -8.40 10.69 7.02
C LEU A 66 -9.25 11.76 7.70
N ASP A 67 -9.35 11.71 9.03
CA ASP A 67 -10.00 12.73 9.84
C ASP A 67 -9.03 13.87 10.11
N ALA A 68 -8.80 14.67 9.08
CA ALA A 68 -7.95 15.85 9.08
C ALA A 68 -8.72 17.03 8.47
N GLU A 69 -8.63 18.20 9.10
CA GLU A 69 -9.38 19.36 8.66
C GLU A 69 -8.59 20.23 7.68
N LYS A 70 -9.15 20.42 6.49
CA LYS A 70 -8.69 21.44 5.54
C LYS A 70 -9.88 21.95 4.73
N PRO A 71 -10.18 23.28 4.76
CA PRO A 71 -11.36 23.83 4.08
C PRO A 71 -11.42 23.45 2.60
N GLY A 72 -12.60 22.98 2.15
CA GLY A 72 -12.83 22.57 0.77
C GLY A 72 -12.16 21.25 0.35
N CYS A 73 -11.62 20.48 1.30
CA CYS A 73 -10.90 19.25 1.06
C CYS A 73 -11.54 18.06 1.78
N ALA A 74 -11.36 16.86 1.24
CA ALA A 74 -11.79 15.60 1.81
C ALA A 74 -10.60 14.64 1.85
N PRO A 75 -9.73 14.69 2.85
CA PRO A 75 -8.45 13.98 2.80
C PRO A 75 -8.60 12.45 2.87
N ALA A 76 -7.62 11.76 2.28
CA ALA A 76 -7.41 10.33 2.38
C ALA A 76 -5.92 10.02 2.45
N CYS A 77 -5.55 8.99 3.19
CA CYS A 77 -4.27 8.33 3.08
C CYS A 77 -4.33 7.32 1.93
N VAL A 78 -3.51 7.53 0.91
CA VAL A 78 -3.44 6.72 -0.30
C VAL A 78 -2.22 5.81 -0.20
N VAL A 79 -2.45 4.50 -0.21
CA VAL A 79 -1.42 3.48 -0.11
C VAL A 79 -1.26 2.81 -1.45
N SER A 80 -0.05 2.85 -2.00
CA SER A 80 0.32 2.21 -3.25
C SER A 80 0.60 0.72 -3.04
N GLU A 81 -0.10 -0.14 -3.77
CA GLU A 81 0.24 -1.57 -3.85
C GLU A 81 1.66 -1.79 -4.35
N ASP A 82 2.06 -0.94 -5.29
CA ASP A 82 3.27 -1.11 -6.07
C ASP A 82 4.55 -0.78 -5.31
N THR A 83 4.50 0.28 -4.51
CA THR A 83 5.63 0.77 -3.73
C THR A 83 5.51 0.45 -2.26
N ARG A 84 4.33 -0.01 -1.80
CA ARG A 84 3.99 -0.24 -0.39
C ARG A 84 4.25 1.02 0.46
N THR A 85 4.03 2.20 -0.11
CA THR A 85 4.16 3.50 0.55
C THR A 85 2.81 4.21 0.64
N ALA A 86 2.68 5.11 1.63
CA ALA A 86 1.47 5.87 1.87
C ALA A 86 1.72 7.38 1.78
N GLU A 87 0.80 8.08 1.12
CA GLU A 87 0.83 9.53 0.92
C GLU A 87 -0.56 10.14 1.13
N ILE A 88 -0.62 11.39 1.60
CA ILE A 88 -1.89 12.08 1.80
C ILE A 88 -2.38 12.66 0.48
N ASN A 89 -3.63 12.38 0.13
CA ASN A 89 -4.35 13.05 -0.94
C ASN A 89 -5.52 13.86 -0.37
N TRP A 90 -5.44 15.18 -0.49
CA TRP A 90 -6.43 16.08 0.09
C TRP A 90 -7.77 16.14 -0.67
N ARG A 91 -7.83 15.68 -1.92
CA ARG A 91 -9.04 15.71 -2.79
C ARG A 91 -9.82 17.03 -2.68
N CYS A 92 -9.13 18.16 -2.80
CA CYS A 92 -9.77 19.47 -2.67
C CYS A 92 -10.62 19.79 -3.90
N THR A 93 -11.83 20.31 -3.67
CA THR A 93 -12.71 20.83 -4.73
C THR A 93 -12.87 22.32 -4.55
N GLY A 94 -12.56 23.10 -5.59
CA GLY A 94 -12.93 24.52 -5.71
C GLY A 94 -12.63 25.37 -4.48
N ALA A 95 -11.38 25.85 -4.35
CA ALA A 95 -11.18 27.11 -3.65
C ALA A 95 -11.99 28.16 -4.42
N ILE A 96 -13.13 28.57 -3.88
CA ILE A 96 -13.73 29.83 -4.29
C ILE A 96 -12.73 30.88 -3.78
N PRO A 97 -12.09 31.68 -4.64
CA PRO A 97 -11.26 32.78 -4.19
C PRO A 97 -12.13 33.72 -3.36
N ASP A 98 -11.62 34.20 -2.22
CA ASP A 98 -12.23 35.30 -1.47
C ASP A 98 -12.42 36.55 -2.36
#